data_AF-F6D859-F1
#
_entry.id   AF-F6D859-F1
#
_cell.length_a   1.000
_cell.length_b   1.000
_cell.length_c   1.000
_cell.angle_alpha   90.00
_cell.angle_beta   90.00
_cell.angle_gamma   90.00
#
_symmetry.space_group_name_H-M   'P 1'
#
loop_
_entity.id
_entity.type
_entity.pdbx_description
1 polymer ?
#
loop_
_entity_poly.entity_id
_entity_poly.type
_entity_poly.pdbx_seq_one_letter_code
_entity_poly.pdbx_strand_id
1 'polypeptide(L)'
;MDKLEEALDQMSKMPQEQRDNLIEMEKKRVCVCKKCTSYSECMKDSNEGLFCILGKSSCKVNVDTCMCKDCPAYNSFNLKNDFYCMVGPEMDLRRG
;
A
#
# COMPACT_ATOMS: atom_id res chain seq x y z
N MET A 1 12.47 -16.51 -0.42
CA MET A 1 11.75 -15.24 -0.40
C MET A 1 10.28 -15.56 -0.31
N ASP A 2 9.49 -14.76 0.40
CA ASP A 2 8.03 -14.94 0.37
C ASP A 2 7.41 -14.18 -0.83
N LYS A 3 6.09 -14.36 -1.03
CA LYS A 3 5.38 -13.76 -2.18
C LYS A 3 5.50 -12.24 -2.24
N LEU A 4 5.60 -11.57 -1.09
CA LEU A 4 5.74 -10.12 -1.05
C LEU A 4 7.16 -9.73 -1.50
N GLU A 5 8.17 -10.37 -0.94
CA GLU A 5 9.57 -10.14 -1.31
C GLU A 5 9.82 -10.40 -2.80
N GLU A 6 9.26 -11.49 -3.34
CA GLU A 6 9.36 -11.82 -4.77
C GLU A 6 8.69 -10.76 -5.65
N ALA A 7 7.50 -10.29 -5.28
CA ALA A 7 6.80 -9.25 -6.03
C ALA A 7 7.58 -7.92 -6.02
N LEU A 8 8.15 -7.54 -4.88
CA LEU A 8 8.96 -6.32 -4.75
C LEU A 8 10.28 -6.42 -5.52
N ASP A 9 10.94 -7.57 -5.48
CA ASP A 9 12.14 -7.84 -6.29
C ASP A 9 11.82 -7.73 -7.79
N GLN A 10 10.71 -8.31 -8.25
CA GLN A 10 10.27 -8.19 -9.64
C GLN A 10 9.96 -6.73 -10.01
N MET A 11 9.24 -5.99 -9.17
CA MET A 11 8.96 -4.57 -9.38
C MET A 11 10.24 -3.73 -9.45
N SER A 12 11.27 -4.08 -8.67
CA SER A 12 12.56 -3.36 -8.67
C SER A 12 13.35 -3.53 -9.98
N LYS A 13 13.10 -4.64 -10.70
CA LYS A 13 13.74 -4.97 -11.98
C LYS A 13 12.98 -4.40 -13.19
N MET A 14 11.78 -3.85 -13.00
CA MET A 14 11.00 -3.24 -14.07
C MET A 14 11.54 -1.85 -14.45
N PRO A 15 11.45 -1.44 -15.73
CA PRO A 15 11.65 -0.05 -16.13
C PRO A 15 10.74 0.88 -15.32
N GLN A 16 11.24 2.07 -14.99
CA GLN A 16 10.53 3.02 -14.13
C GLN A 16 9.11 3.34 -14.64
N GLU A 17 8.96 3.65 -15.93
CA GLU A 17 7.66 3.93 -16.53
C GLU A 17 6.69 2.75 -16.42
N GLN A 18 7.16 1.52 -16.66
CA GLN A 18 6.35 0.33 -16.53
C GLN A 18 5.91 0.10 -15.08
N ARG A 19 6.83 0.29 -14.12
CA ARG A 19 6.55 0.16 -12.69
C ARG A 19 5.52 1.20 -12.23
N ASP A 20 5.68 2.45 -12.64
CA ASP A 20 4.81 3.54 -12.23
C ASP A 20 3.39 3.38 -12.81
N ASN A 21 3.28 2.93 -14.07
CA ASN A 21 1.99 2.58 -14.68
C ASN A 21 1.28 1.43 -13.94
N LEU A 22 2.01 0.38 -13.56
CA LEU A 22 1.47 -0.72 -12.76
C LEU A 22 0.96 -0.21 -11.41
N ILE A 23 1.75 0.59 -10.70
CA ILE A 23 1.37 1.19 -9.42
C ILE A 23 0.07 2.00 -9.54
N GLU A 24 -0.03 2.84 -10.56
CA GLU A 24 -1.22 3.67 -10.78
C GLU A 24 -2.46 2.83 -11.10
N MET A 25 -2.30 1.72 -11.82
CA MET A 25 -3.37 0.76 -12.05
C MET A 25 -3.81 0.07 -10.76
N GLU A 26 -2.87 -0.42 -9.96
CA GLU A 26 -3.15 -1.12 -8.69
C GLU A 26 -3.86 -0.21 -7.68
N LYS A 27 -3.40 1.05 -7.56
CA LYS A 27 -4.06 2.08 -6.73
C LYS A 27 -5.52 2.34 -7.13
N LYS A 28 -5.83 2.29 -8.43
CA LYS A 28 -7.17 2.62 -8.95
C LYS A 28 -8.12 1.43 -8.96
N ARG A 29 -7.62 0.22 -9.26
CA ARG A 29 -8.47 -0.96 -9.52
C ARG A 29 -8.52 -1.94 -8.37
N VAL A 30 -7.40 -2.17 -7.69
CA VAL A 30 -7.24 -3.28 -6.74
C VAL A 30 -7.24 -2.77 -5.30
N CYS A 31 -6.60 -1.64 -5.06
CA CYS A 31 -6.42 -1.08 -3.73
C CYS A 31 -7.74 -0.60 -3.13
N VAL A 32 -8.07 -1.10 -1.94
CA VAL A 32 -9.27 -0.70 -1.19
C VAL A 32 -9.06 0.53 -0.31
N CYS A 33 -7.85 1.09 -0.23
CA CYS A 33 -7.54 2.21 0.68
C CYS A 33 -8.44 3.43 0.46
N LYS A 34 -8.91 3.67 -0.78
CA LYS A 34 -9.84 4.77 -1.11
C LYS A 34 -11.23 4.64 -0.48
N LYS A 35 -11.57 3.45 0.04
CA LYS A 35 -12.82 3.18 0.76
C LYS A 35 -12.64 3.33 2.28
N CYS A 36 -11.41 3.53 2.75
CA CYS A 36 -11.14 3.72 4.17
C CYS A 36 -11.72 5.06 4.63
N THR A 37 -12.35 5.08 5.81
CA THR A 37 -12.92 6.31 6.40
C THR A 37 -11.87 7.38 6.69
N SER A 38 -10.61 6.97 6.89
CA SER A 38 -9.47 7.87 7.10
C SER A 38 -8.84 8.38 5.79
N TYR A 39 -9.37 8.00 4.62
CA TYR A 39 -8.85 8.45 3.33
C TYR A 39 -9.26 9.91 3.11
N SER A 40 -8.28 10.81 3.19
CA SER A 40 -8.53 12.26 3.16
C SER A 40 -8.55 12.83 1.74
N GLU A 41 -9.06 14.06 1.60
CA GLU A 41 -9.04 14.76 0.30
C GLU A 41 -7.59 14.97 -0.19
N CYS A 42 -6.64 15.22 0.72
CA CYS A 42 -5.21 15.29 0.37
C CYS A 42 -4.72 14.03 -0.33
N MET A 43 -5.05 12.84 0.20
CA MET A 43 -4.68 11.56 -0.41
C MET A 43 -5.36 11.37 -1.76
N LYS A 44 -6.61 11.82 -1.89
CA LYS A 44 -7.38 11.74 -3.13
C LYS A 44 -6.76 12.62 -4.22
N ASP A 45 -6.40 13.87 -3.89
CA ASP A 45 -5.81 14.83 -4.84
C ASP A 45 -4.45 14.37 -5.37
N SER A 46 -3.65 13.74 -4.51
CA SER A 46 -2.35 13.18 -4.87
C SER A 46 -2.42 11.71 -5.33
N ASN A 47 -3.63 11.17 -5.48
CA ASN A 47 -3.90 9.78 -5.84
C ASN A 47 -3.03 8.78 -5.04
N GLU A 48 -2.88 9.02 -3.74
CA GLU A 48 -2.17 8.12 -2.83
C GLU A 48 -2.96 6.82 -2.63
N GLY A 49 -2.25 5.74 -2.33
CA GLY A 49 -2.80 4.41 -2.13
C GLY A 49 -1.69 3.36 -2.09
N LEU A 50 -2.07 2.10 -1.96
CA LEU A 50 -1.13 0.97 -1.91
C LEU A 50 -0.07 1.13 -0.80
N PHE A 51 -0.47 1.71 0.34
CA PHE A 51 0.44 2.05 1.44
C PHE A 51 1.20 0.85 2.02
N CYS A 52 0.60 -0.35 1.97
CA CYS A 52 1.25 -1.59 2.40
C CYS A 52 2.52 -1.94 1.61
N ILE A 53 2.70 -1.36 0.43
CA ILE A 53 3.86 -1.54 -0.45
C ILE A 53 4.67 -0.26 -0.60
N LEU A 54 4.00 0.87 -0.86
CA LEU A 54 4.68 2.13 -1.23
C LEU A 54 5.14 2.94 -0.01
N GLY A 55 4.54 2.70 1.15
CA GLY A 55 4.89 3.37 2.40
C GLY A 55 3.81 4.27 2.96
N LYS A 56 4.16 5.02 4.01
CA LYS A 56 3.22 5.90 4.72
C LYS A 56 2.81 7.10 3.86
N SER A 57 1.63 7.64 4.16
CA SER A 57 1.12 8.85 3.53
C SER A 57 1.96 10.08 3.87
N SER A 58 2.07 11.01 2.93
CA SER A 58 2.60 12.35 3.18
C SER A 58 1.56 13.29 3.81
N CYS A 59 0.28 12.94 3.66
CA CYS A 59 -0.86 13.67 4.23
C CYS A 59 -1.02 13.37 5.72
N LYS A 60 -1.69 14.29 6.42
CA LYS A 60 -2.13 14.02 7.80
C LYS A 60 -3.18 12.90 7.79
N VAL A 61 -2.89 11.83 8.51
CA VAL A 61 -3.80 10.69 8.68
C VAL A 61 -4.34 10.70 10.10
N ASN A 62 -5.67 10.63 10.23
CA ASN A 62 -6.33 10.41 11.51
C ASN A 62 -7.17 9.13 11.38
N VAL A 63 -6.73 8.04 12.03
CA VAL A 63 -7.33 6.72 11.85
C VAL A 63 -7.38 5.97 13.18
N ASP A 64 -8.59 5.70 13.66
CA ASP A 64 -8.81 4.93 14.88
C ASP A 64 -8.95 3.43 14.58
N THR A 65 -9.37 3.08 13.36
CA THR A 65 -9.62 1.69 12.91
C THR A 65 -9.10 1.48 11.49
N CYS A 66 -8.41 0.37 11.20
CA CYS A 66 -8.04 0.00 9.82
C CYS A 66 -8.86 -1.17 9.28
N MET A 67 -9.28 -1.05 8.01
CA MET A 67 -9.82 -2.15 7.19
C MET A 67 -8.75 -2.88 6.36
N CYS A 68 -7.48 -2.74 6.72
CA CYS A 68 -6.32 -3.27 5.99
C CYS A 68 -6.45 -4.78 5.74
N LYS A 69 -7.00 -5.51 6.71
CA LYS A 69 -7.19 -6.97 6.71
C LYS A 69 -8.23 -7.45 5.69
N ASP A 70 -9.15 -6.56 5.29
CA ASP A 70 -10.17 -6.85 4.29
C ASP A 70 -9.64 -6.67 2.85
N CYS A 71 -8.44 -6.12 2.70
CA CYS A 71 -7.81 -5.97 1.39
C CYS A 71 -7.40 -7.34 0.82
N PRO A 72 -7.73 -7.68 -0.43
CA PRO A 72 -7.28 -8.92 -1.06
C PRO A 72 -5.76 -9.11 -1.01
N ALA A 73 -5.00 -8.02 -1.14
CA ALA A 73 -3.55 -8.03 -1.03
C ALA A 73 -3.06 -8.53 0.34
N TYR A 74 -3.82 -8.29 1.41
CA TYR A 74 -3.48 -8.74 2.76
C TYR A 74 -3.30 -10.25 2.82
N ASN A 75 -4.27 -10.98 2.27
CA ASN A 75 -4.24 -12.43 2.23
C ASN A 75 -3.27 -12.95 1.16
N SER A 76 -3.27 -12.35 -0.03
CA SER A 76 -2.42 -12.78 -1.15
C SER A 76 -0.93 -12.69 -0.84
N PHE A 77 -0.51 -11.65 -0.13
CA PHE A 77 0.89 -11.42 0.26
C PHE A 77 1.20 -11.80 1.71
N ASN A 78 0.24 -12.41 2.42
CA ASN A 78 0.39 -12.81 3.82
C ASN A 78 0.90 -11.65 4.70
N LEU A 79 0.33 -10.46 4.49
CA LEU A 79 0.62 -9.26 5.26
C LEU A 79 0.23 -9.49 6.73
N LYS A 80 1.00 -8.92 7.67
CA LYS A 80 0.80 -9.14 9.11
C LYS A 80 0.39 -7.89 9.85
N ASN A 81 0.81 -6.72 9.38
CA ASN A 81 0.58 -5.45 10.07
C ASN A 81 -0.65 -4.71 9.55
N ASP A 82 -0.96 -3.57 10.12
CA ASP A 82 -2.04 -2.69 9.68
C ASP A 82 -1.60 -1.23 9.80
N PHE A 83 -2.54 -0.30 9.54
CA PHE A 83 -2.28 1.14 9.57
C PHE A 83 -1.10 1.60 8.71
N TYR A 84 -0.85 0.91 7.58
CA TYR A 84 0.29 1.17 6.68
C TYR A 84 0.40 2.63 6.23
N CYS A 85 -0.74 3.33 6.10
CA CYS A 85 -0.78 4.76 5.79
C CYS A 85 -0.12 5.66 6.84
N MET A 86 0.04 5.18 8.08
CA MET A 86 0.74 5.88 9.18
C MET A 86 2.13 5.32 9.42
N VAL A 87 2.24 3.99 9.53
CA VAL A 87 3.44 3.35 10.09
C VAL A 87 4.51 2.99 9.05
N GLY A 88 4.14 2.90 7.77
CA GLY A 88 5.05 2.51 6.69
C GLY A 88 4.63 1.21 6.01
N PRO A 89 5.40 0.71 5.03
CA PRO A 89 5.06 -0.49 4.27
C PRO A 89 5.37 -1.77 5.06
N GLU A 90 4.74 -2.88 4.68
CA GLU A 90 4.90 -4.17 5.38
C GLU A 90 6.36 -4.61 5.50
N MET A 91 7.18 -4.41 4.47
CA MET A 91 8.58 -4.83 4.49
C MET A 91 9.43 -4.11 5.53
N ASP A 92 9.13 -2.85 5.81
CA ASP A 92 9.83 -2.09 6.84
C ASP A 92 9.41 -2.57 8.23
N LEU A 93 8.11 -2.84 8.40
CA LEU A 93 7.53 -3.31 9.67
C LEU A 93 7.97 -4.73 10.04
N ARG A 94 8.30 -5.58 9.07
CA ARG A 94 8.85 -6.93 9.32
C ARG A 94 10.28 -6.92 9.86
N ARG A 95 11.01 -5.82 9.69
CA ARG A 95 12.42 -5.69 10.07
C ARG A 95 12.62 -4.96 11.40
N GLY A 96 11.59 -4.28 11.90
CA GLY A 96 11.56 -3.66 13.22
C GLY A 96 11.11 -4.66 14.28
#